data_AF-A0A1N7QQW5-F1
#
_entry.id   AF-A0A1N7QQW5-F1
#
_cell.length_a   1.000
_cell.length_b   1.000
_cell.length_c   1.000
_cell.angle_alpha   90.00
_cell.angle_beta   90.00
_cell.angle_gamma   90.00
#
_symmetry.space_group_name_H-M   'P 1'
#
loop_
_entity.id
_entity.type
_entity.pdbx_description
1 polymer ?
#
loop_
_entity_poly.entity_id
_entity_poly.type
_entity_poly.pdbx_seq_one_letter_code
_entity_poly.pdbx_strand_id
1 'polypeptide(L)'
;MKKKYIIIIVALFVVIGFLSIKIAYNFSPAYPLYHFVLDVFKSESISFDISNYPNNFFIIDMEILLSILLFIITISIRNSKYILSSSILLLIIWFKNLILFKGIIEQDIYLSSSILFLISLLVLNTLNFYYIKKSIE
;
A
#
# COMPACT_ATOMS: atom_id res chain seq x y z
N MET A 1 -14.67 22.80 9.27
CA MET A 1 -14.96 21.47 8.66
C MET A 1 -15.35 20.48 9.75
N LYS A 2 -16.41 19.67 9.57
CA LYS A 2 -16.74 18.60 10.53
C LYS A 2 -15.55 17.62 10.60
N LYS A 3 -15.11 17.22 11.80
CA LYS A 3 -13.97 16.29 12.05
C LYS A 3 -13.95 15.06 11.12
N LYS A 4 -15.14 14.57 10.76
CA LYS A 4 -15.38 13.53 9.75
C LYS A 4 -14.67 13.78 8.41
N TYR A 5 -14.75 14.99 7.86
CA TYR A 5 -14.16 15.30 6.57
C TYR A 5 -12.64 15.28 6.62
N ILE A 6 -12.04 15.67 7.75
CA ILE A 6 -10.60 15.61 7.95
C ILE A 6 -10.11 14.15 7.90
N ILE A 7 -10.79 13.23 8.59
CA ILE A 7 -10.46 11.79 8.55
C ILE A 7 -10.52 11.25 7.12
N ILE A 8 -11.57 11.59 6.36
CA ILE A 8 -11.74 11.15 4.97
C ILE A 8 -10.62 11.70 4.07
N ILE A 9 -10.31 12.99 4.20
CA ILE A 9 -9.24 13.63 3.42
C ILE A 9 -7.88 12.99 3.72
N VAL A 10 -7.56 12.75 5.00
CA VAL A 10 -6.31 12.08 5.36
C VAL A 10 -6.28 10.64 4.87
N ALA A 11 -7.40 9.91 4.92
CA ALA A 11 -7.50 8.56 4.36
C ALA A 11 -7.27 8.54 2.84
N LEU A 12 -7.74 9.56 2.11
CA LEU A 12 -7.43 9.69 0.69
C LEU A 12 -5.93 9.92 0.45
N PHE A 13 -5.25 10.72 1.29
CA PHE A 13 -3.79 10.87 1.21
C PHE A 13 -3.04 9.56 1.48
N VAL A 14 -3.56 8.69 2.37
CA VAL A 14 -3.00 7.34 2.56
C VAL A 14 -3.07 6.54 1.27
N VAL A 15 -4.23 6.51 0.62
CA VAL A 15 -4.42 5.75 -0.63
C VAL A 15 -3.55 6.32 -1.76
N ILE A 16 -3.56 7.64 -1.95
CA ILE A 16 -2.75 8.31 -2.97
C ILE A 16 -1.26 8.05 -2.72
N GLY A 17 -0.81 8.19 -1.47
CA GLY A 17 0.57 7.92 -1.08
C GLY A 17 0.98 6.46 -1.28
N PHE A 18 0.06 5.51 -1.06
CA PHE A 18 0.36 4.10 -1.30
C PHE A 18 0.49 3.82 -2.80
N LEU A 19 -0.40 4.39 -3.62
CA LEU A 19 -0.35 4.26 -5.07
C LEU A 19 0.86 4.96 -5.70
N SER A 20 1.35 6.06 -5.12
CA SER A 20 2.55 6.74 -5.63
C SER A 20 3.81 5.88 -5.55
N ILE A 21 3.87 4.92 -4.63
CA ILE A 21 4.97 3.94 -4.56
C ILE A 21 4.98 3.06 -5.82
N LYS A 22 3.80 2.59 -6.28
CA LYS A 22 3.66 1.84 -7.54
C LYS A 22 4.03 2.68 -8.76
N ILE A 23 3.69 3.96 -8.74
CA ILE A 23 4.09 4.89 -9.80
C ILE A 23 5.62 5.02 -9.83
N ALA A 24 6.26 5.24 -8.68
CA ALA A 24 7.71 5.33 -8.58
C ALA A 24 8.43 4.05 -9.06
N TYR A 25 7.82 2.89 -8.81
CA TYR A 25 8.30 1.62 -9.35
C TYR A 25 8.31 1.58 -10.89
N ASN A 26 7.23 2.01 -11.54
CA ASN A 26 7.16 2.04 -13.02
C ASN A 26 8.16 3.00 -13.66
N PHE A 27 8.62 4.01 -12.93
CA PHE A 27 9.61 4.99 -13.41
C PHE A 27 11.04 4.70 -12.91
N SER A 28 11.26 3.61 -12.19
CA SER A 28 12.58 3.22 -11.71
C SER A 28 13.49 2.81 -12.88
N PRO A 29 14.76 3.25 -12.94
CA PRO A 29 15.71 2.85 -13.98
C PRO A 29 16.02 1.35 -14.00
N ALA A 30 15.68 0.63 -12.92
CA ALA A 30 15.78 -0.83 -12.85
C ALA A 30 14.53 -1.58 -13.40
N TYR A 31 13.40 -0.89 -13.61
CA TYR A 31 12.21 -1.48 -14.25
C TYR A 31 12.45 -1.95 -15.70
N PRO A 32 13.20 -1.22 -16.57
CA PRO A 32 13.64 -1.71 -17.86
C PRO A 32 14.46 -3.01 -17.79
N LEU A 33 15.38 -3.12 -16.82
CA LEU A 33 16.18 -4.33 -16.60
C LEU A 33 15.32 -5.48 -16.10
N TYR A 34 14.34 -5.20 -15.24
CA TYR A 34 13.38 -6.18 -14.77
C TYR A 34 12.50 -6.74 -15.90
N HIS A 35 11.99 -5.86 -16.77
CA HIS A 35 11.23 -6.26 -17.96
C HIS A 35 12.10 -7.07 -18.93
N PHE A 36 13.37 -6.67 -19.11
CA PHE A 36 14.34 -7.41 -19.92
C PHE A 36 14.61 -8.82 -19.35
N VAL A 37 14.81 -8.95 -18.04
CA VAL A 37 14.99 -10.25 -17.37
C VAL A 37 13.72 -11.10 -17.52
N LEU A 38 12.54 -10.52 -17.28
CA LEU A 38 11.27 -11.22 -17.46
C LEU A 38 11.04 -11.68 -18.91
N ASP A 39 11.40 -10.86 -19.90
CA ASP A 39 11.24 -11.20 -21.31
C ASP A 39 12.25 -12.26 -21.77
N VAL A 40 13.46 -12.27 -21.20
CA VAL A 40 14.47 -13.33 -21.40
C VAL A 40 14.01 -14.67 -20.80
N PHE A 41 13.24 -14.66 -19.72
CA PHE A 41 12.71 -15.87 -19.07
C PHE A 41 11.26 -16.22 -19.47
N LYS A 42 10.59 -15.40 -20.27
CA LYS A 42 9.23 -15.65 -20.80
C LYS A 42 9.25 -16.60 -22.01
N SER A 43 9.84 -17.78 -21.84
CA SER A 43 9.44 -18.93 -22.64
C SER A 43 8.20 -19.55 -22.00
N GLU A 44 7.05 -19.24 -22.61
CA GLU A 44 5.80 -20.02 -22.61
C GLU A 44 4.95 -20.18 -21.34
N SER A 45 3.66 -19.90 -21.53
CA SER A 45 2.47 -20.29 -20.76
C SER A 45 2.15 -19.54 -19.44
N ILE A 46 0.95 -18.94 -19.43
CA ILE A 46 0.28 -18.46 -18.23
C ILE A 46 -0.17 -19.68 -17.43
N SER A 47 0.64 -20.09 -16.44
CA SER A 47 0.27 -21.09 -15.44
C SER A 47 0.12 -20.41 -14.08
N PHE A 48 -1.05 -20.60 -13.44
CA PHE A 48 -1.28 -20.19 -12.06
C PHE A 48 -0.56 -21.17 -11.13
N ASP A 49 0.75 -20.96 -10.97
CA ASP A 49 1.57 -21.75 -10.08
C ASP A 49 1.85 -20.97 -8.78
N ILE A 50 1.25 -21.44 -7.69
CA ILE A 50 1.42 -20.87 -6.34
C ILE A 50 2.86 -21.06 -5.84
N SER A 51 3.63 -22.00 -6.41
CA SER A 51 5.05 -22.19 -6.09
C SER A 51 5.96 -21.09 -6.65
N ASN A 52 5.46 -20.28 -7.60
CA ASN A 52 6.15 -19.15 -8.25
C ASN A 52 5.65 -17.77 -7.78
N TYR A 53 5.16 -17.69 -6.54
CA TYR A 53 4.62 -16.47 -5.92
C TYR A 53 5.48 -15.18 -6.08
N PRO A 54 6.83 -15.21 -6.11
CA PRO A 54 7.62 -13.99 -6.36
C PRO A 54 7.48 -13.42 -7.78
N ASN A 55 7.02 -14.22 -8.76
CA ASN A 55 6.98 -13.85 -10.18
C ASN A 55 5.58 -13.49 -10.70
N ASN A 56 4.52 -13.66 -9.90
CA ASN A 56 3.14 -13.40 -10.31
C ASN A 56 2.65 -12.02 -9.83
N PHE A 57 3.01 -10.96 -10.56
CA PHE A 57 2.63 -9.56 -10.27
C PHE A 57 1.11 -9.36 -10.18
N PHE A 58 0.33 -10.19 -10.87
CA PHE A 58 -1.13 -10.18 -10.78
C PHE A 58 -1.64 -10.43 -9.35
N ILE A 59 -1.05 -11.38 -8.63
CA ILE A 59 -1.45 -11.72 -7.25
C ILE A 59 -1.11 -10.55 -6.33
N ILE A 60 0.09 -9.97 -6.48
CA ILE A 60 0.53 -8.81 -5.71
C ILE A 60 -0.43 -7.62 -5.92
N ASP A 61 -0.82 -7.36 -7.17
CA ASP A 61 -1.75 -6.29 -7.51
C ASP A 61 -3.15 -6.51 -6.92
N MET A 62 -3.66 -7.74 -6.94
CA MET A 62 -4.94 -8.09 -6.34
C MET A 62 -4.94 -7.93 -4.81
N GLU A 63 -3.86 -8.30 -4.14
CA GLU A 63 -3.74 -8.12 -2.69
C GLU A 63 -3.68 -6.64 -2.29
N ILE A 64 -2.94 -5.83 -3.04
CA ILE A 64 -2.92 -4.38 -2.85
C ILE A 64 -4.33 -3.81 -3.02
N LEU A 65 -5.02 -4.16 -4.11
CA LEU A 65 -6.38 -3.69 -4.38
C LEU A 65 -7.33 -4.06 -3.23
N LEU A 66 -7.31 -5.33 -2.81
CA LEU A 66 -8.18 -5.84 -1.75
C LEU A 66 -7.91 -5.12 -0.42
N SER A 67 -6.65 -4.85 -0.10
CA SER A 67 -6.28 -4.15 1.14
C SER A 67 -6.72 -2.70 1.16
N ILE A 68 -6.62 -1.99 0.02
CA ILE A 68 -7.11 -0.63 -0.13
C ILE A 68 -8.64 -0.60 -0.01
N LEU A 69 -9.34 -1.55 -0.64
CA LEU A 69 -10.80 -1.66 -0.53
C LEU A 69 -11.24 -1.90 0.92
N LEU A 70 -10.59 -2.85 1.61
CA LEU A 70 -10.85 -3.10 3.03
C LEU A 70 -10.64 -1.83 3.87
N PHE A 71 -9.54 -1.11 3.64
CA PHE A 71 -9.26 0.15 4.34
C PHE A 71 -10.32 1.24 4.08
N ILE A 72 -10.78 1.42 2.84
CA ILE A 72 -11.85 2.38 2.52
C ILE A 72 -13.16 2.01 3.23
N ILE A 73 -13.47 0.70 3.30
CA ILE A 73 -14.65 0.20 4.01
C ILE A 73 -14.54 0.48 5.51
N THR A 74 -13.39 0.22 6.16
CA THR A 74 -13.24 0.47 7.60
C THR A 74 -13.33 1.96 7.94
N ILE A 75 -12.80 2.85 7.10
CA ILE A 75 -12.97 4.30 7.22
C ILE A 75 -14.44 4.71 7.14
N SER A 76 -15.22 4.03 6.29
CA SER A 76 -16.66 4.26 6.15
C SER A 76 -17.45 3.81 7.38
N ILE A 77 -17.06 2.68 7.99
CA ILE A 77 -17.65 2.14 9.23
C ILE A 77 -17.32 3.03 10.44
N ARG A 78 -16.18 3.73 10.44
CA ARG A 78 -15.73 4.65 11.51
C ARG A 78 -15.50 4.00 12.87
N ASN A 79 -15.11 2.75 12.90
CA ASN A 79 -14.68 2.10 14.13
C ASN A 79 -13.16 2.19 14.26
N SER A 80 -12.64 2.73 15.37
CA SER A 80 -11.20 2.89 15.59
C SER A 80 -10.43 1.58 15.43
N LYS A 81 -10.97 0.51 16.01
CA LYS A 81 -10.33 -0.80 15.99
C LYS A 81 -10.19 -1.31 14.56
N TYR A 82 -11.24 -1.18 13.75
CA TYR A 82 -11.21 -1.62 12.35
C TYR A 82 -10.27 -0.78 11.50
N ILE A 83 -10.28 0.55 11.67
CA ILE A 83 -9.35 1.43 10.96
C ILE A 83 -7.91 1.09 11.31
N LEU A 84 -7.60 0.87 12.59
CA LEU A 84 -6.27 0.47 13.05
C LEU A 84 -5.87 -0.88 12.45
N SER A 85 -6.73 -1.90 12.51
CA SER A 85 -6.47 -3.22 11.93
C SER A 85 -6.20 -3.15 10.43
N SER A 86 -7.00 -2.39 9.68
CA SER A 86 -6.76 -2.19 8.23
C SER A 86 -5.50 -1.36 7.94
N SER A 87 -5.13 -0.44 8.83
CA SER A 87 -3.88 0.33 8.71
C SER A 87 -2.65 -0.57 8.92
N ILE A 88 -2.72 -1.49 9.89
CA ILE A 88 -1.68 -2.50 10.12
C ILE A 88 -1.57 -3.42 8.90
N LEU A 89 -2.69 -3.85 8.31
CA LEU A 89 -2.68 -4.66 7.09
C LEU A 89 -1.97 -3.94 5.94
N LEU A 90 -2.27 -2.65 5.72
CA LEU A 90 -1.59 -1.83 4.71
C LEU A 90 -0.08 -1.72 4.98
N LEU A 91 0.34 -1.58 6.24
CA LEU A 91 1.76 -1.59 6.61
C LEU A 91 2.44 -2.94 6.35
N ILE A 92 1.75 -4.05 6.64
CA ILE A 92 2.26 -5.40 6.34
C ILE A 92 2.48 -5.56 4.84
N ILE A 93 1.52 -5.13 4.01
CA ILE A 93 1.64 -5.21 2.55
C ILE A 93 2.74 -4.29 2.06
N TRP A 94 2.82 -3.06 2.58
CA TRP A 94 3.90 -2.12 2.28
C TRP A 94 5.27 -2.73 2.57
N PHE A 95 5.44 -3.34 3.74
CA PHE A 95 6.70 -3.96 4.15
C PHE A 95 7.03 -5.21 3.34
N LYS A 96 6.02 -6.04 3.05
CA LYS A 96 6.17 -7.19 2.16
C LYS A 96 6.67 -6.76 0.78
N ASN A 97 6.06 -5.71 0.23
CA ASN A 97 6.44 -5.15 -1.07
C ASN A 97 7.86 -4.56 -1.05
N LEU A 98 8.27 -3.90 0.04
CA LEU A 98 9.65 -3.44 0.21
C LEU A 98 10.67 -4.60 0.10
N ILE A 99 10.36 -5.75 0.72
CA ILE A 99 11.23 -6.93 0.68
C ILE A 99 11.23 -7.54 -0.72
N LEU A 100 10.05 -7.75 -1.31
CA LEU A 100 9.90 -8.35 -2.65
C LEU A 100 10.59 -7.52 -3.73
N PHE A 101 10.53 -6.19 -3.64
CA PHE A 101 11.10 -5.30 -4.65
C PHE A 101 12.55 -4.89 -4.39
N LYS A 102 13.22 -5.42 -3.36
CA LYS A 102 14.59 -5.07 -2.95
C LYS A 102 15.64 -5.23 -4.08
N GLY A 103 15.35 -5.98 -5.14
CA GLY A 103 16.20 -6.12 -6.33
C GLY A 103 15.68 -5.44 -7.60
N ILE A 104 14.51 -4.80 -7.56
CA ILE A 104 13.83 -4.21 -8.73
C ILE A 104 13.73 -2.69 -8.63
N ILE A 105 13.66 -2.15 -7.42
CA ILE A 105 13.70 -0.72 -7.15
C ILE A 105 14.83 -0.45 -6.16
N GLU A 106 15.55 0.65 -6.35
CA GLU A 106 16.46 1.11 -5.33
C GLU A 106 15.67 1.38 -4.04
N GLN A 107 16.16 0.84 -2.92
CA GLN A 107 15.46 0.94 -1.64
C GLN A 107 15.18 2.40 -1.25
N ASP A 108 16.09 3.31 -1.61
CA ASP A 108 15.97 4.74 -1.35
C ASP A 108 14.80 5.38 -2.12
N ILE A 109 14.55 4.96 -3.36
CA ILE A 109 13.40 5.41 -4.16
C ILE A 109 12.09 4.87 -3.56
N TYR A 110 12.08 3.61 -3.14
CA TYR A 110 10.90 3.03 -2.51
C TYR A 110 10.56 3.73 -1.19
N LEU A 111 11.56 3.97 -0.32
CA LEU A 111 11.37 4.63 0.95
C LEU A 111 10.95 6.09 0.77
N SER A 112 11.60 6.83 -0.12
CA SER A 112 11.26 8.24 -0.39
C SER A 112 9.86 8.41 -0.98
N SER A 113 9.47 7.54 -1.92
CA SER A 113 8.10 7.54 -2.48
C SER A 113 7.03 7.08 -1.47
N SER A 114 7.43 6.41 -0.39
CA SER A 114 6.54 5.96 0.69
C SER A 114 6.27 7.03 1.76
N ILE A 115 6.98 8.16 1.76
CA ILE A 115 6.88 9.18 2.83
C ILE A 115 5.44 9.68 2.99
N LEU A 116 4.76 10.01 1.89
CA LEU A 116 3.38 10.50 1.93
C LEU A 116 2.44 9.45 2.56
N PHE A 117 2.59 8.18 2.17
CA PHE A 117 1.83 7.06 2.74
C PHE A 117 2.06 6.93 4.25
N LEU A 118 3.33 6.85 4.68
CA LEU A 118 3.67 6.61 6.08
C LEU A 118 3.21 7.76 6.99
N ILE A 119 3.46 9.01 6.58
CA ILE A 119 3.06 10.20 7.36
C ILE A 119 1.53 10.30 7.45
N SER A 120 0.83 10.16 6.32
CA SER A 120 -0.64 10.26 6.32
C SER A 120 -1.29 9.13 7.13
N LEU A 121 -0.74 7.92 7.10
CA LEU A 121 -1.25 6.78 7.87
C LEU A 121 -1.06 7.00 9.38
N LEU A 122 0.09 7.54 9.78
CA LEU A 122 0.36 7.91 11.17
C LEU A 122 -0.60 9.00 11.66
N VAL A 123 -0.76 10.07 10.86
CA VAL A 123 -1.67 11.19 11.18
C VAL A 123 -3.11 10.68 11.30
N LEU A 124 -3.56 9.83 10.37
CA LEU A 124 -4.89 9.24 10.40
C LEU A 124 -5.15 8.48 11.70
N ASN A 125 -4.25 7.56 12.07
CA ASN A 125 -4.42 6.73 13.25
C ASN A 125 -4.36 7.55 14.55
N THR A 126 -3.49 8.55 14.58
CA THR A 126 -3.42 9.52 15.68
C THR A 126 -4.74 10.27 15.83
N LEU A 127 -5.24 10.89 14.75
CA LEU A 127 -6.52 11.62 14.76
C LEU A 127 -7.69 10.72 15.16
N ASN A 128 -7.71 9.50 14.64
CA ASN A 128 -8.77 8.53 14.92
C ASN A 128 -8.79 8.12 16.41
N PHE A 129 -7.62 7.93 17.01
CA PHE A 129 -7.49 7.65 18.45
C PHE A 129 -7.95 8.84 19.31
N TYR A 130 -7.50 10.05 18.97
CA TYR A 130 -7.86 11.28 19.71
C TYR A 130 -9.35 11.61 19.61
N TYR A 131 -9.96 11.46 18.44
CA TYR A 131 -11.37 11.84 18.25
C TYR A 131 -12.36 10.88 18.90
N ILE A 132 -12.01 9.61 19.05
CA ILE A 132 -12.89 8.62 19.73
C ILE A 132 -12.77 8.72 21.24
N LYS A 133 -11.58 8.98 21.78
CA LYS A 133 -11.42 9.19 23.23
C LYS A 133 -12.23 10.39 23.75
N LYS A 134 -12.40 11.42 22.91
CA LYS A 134 -13.14 12.65 23.22
C LYS A 134 -14.65 12.59 22.94
N SER A 135 -15.19 11.49 22.41
CA SER A 135 -16.63 11.32 22.21
C SER A 135 -17.30 10.42 23.27
N ILE A 136 -16.49 9.88 24.19
CA ILE A 136 -16.92 9.05 25.33
C ILE A 136 -16.96 9.88 26.62
N GLU A 137 -16.40 11.09 26.61
CA GLU A 137 -16.62 12.17 27.59
C GLU A 137 -17.73 13.09 27.11
#